data_AF-A0A958F8J4-F1
#
_entry.id   AF-A0A958F8J4-F1
#
_cell.length_a   1.000
_cell.length_b   1.000
_cell.length_c   1.000
_cell.angle_alpha   90.00
_cell.angle_beta   90.00
_cell.angle_gamma   90.00
#
_symmetry.space_group_name_H-M   'P 1'
#
loop_
_entity.id
_entity.type
_entity.pdbx_description
1 polymer ?
#
loop_
_entity_poly.entity_id
_entity_poly.type
_entity_poly.pdbx_seq_one_letter_code
_entity_poly.pdbx_strand_id
1 'polypeptide(L)'
;MIKQLSDLIDPAEVQAFRMFLYELWQQENKYLLKNDLILQFEKFCKENQRSDLLEPGASIEKLLRHTPELIISEDVAVLLHRPRLARYRIYQISIQGDDVQEISTRGLLELRNRLIMPHADDREEKLRINFLPFYDYGPNIKNVNGIGKGIDFLNKHMSSSLFQKPEDWNKRLFEFLKIHSLDNQQLLIGAGFQGDYQQFIEQIETLLKELGDVSPETSHQELAPSLQRYHLEPGWGDTAGRIRETLQLLLDLFQSPDSHNLEKFISRIPMISKIAIISPHGWFGQENVLGRPDTGGQIVYILDQVRALERALRERLAQQGLSTQPKIIVITRQIPDHQDTTCHLRREKIFHTENSFILRVPFTDSQGHVIPQWISRFKLWP
;
A
#
# COMPACT_ATOMS: atom_id res chain seq x y z
N MET A 1 7.04 33.04 -9.20
CA MET A 1 8.41 33.55 -9.43
C MET A 1 8.73 33.27 -10.88
N ILE A 2 8.97 34.33 -11.68
CA ILE A 2 9.37 34.18 -13.08
C ILE A 2 10.84 33.78 -13.07
N LYS A 3 11.15 32.64 -13.69
CA LYS A 3 12.50 32.12 -13.90
C LYS A 3 12.91 32.41 -15.33
N GLN A 4 14.20 32.34 -15.61
CA GLN A 4 14.73 32.38 -16.96
C GLN A 4 15.06 30.97 -17.43
N LEU A 5 15.13 30.78 -18.74
CA LEU A 5 15.50 29.52 -19.37
C LEU A 5 16.89 29.03 -18.93
N SER A 6 17.80 29.98 -18.67
CA SER A 6 19.13 29.76 -18.07
C SER A 6 19.12 29.22 -16.63
N ASP A 7 17.98 29.25 -15.94
CA ASP A 7 17.83 28.63 -14.61
C ASP A 7 17.53 27.12 -14.71
N LEU A 8 17.15 26.64 -15.90
CA LEU A 8 16.82 25.24 -16.17
C LEU A 8 17.93 24.49 -16.91
N ILE A 9 18.64 25.19 -17.79
CA ILE A 9 19.67 24.65 -18.68
C ILE A 9 20.87 25.60 -18.74
N ASP A 10 22.01 25.10 -19.18
CA ASP A 10 23.23 25.87 -19.38
C ASP A 10 22.95 27.05 -20.33
N PRO A 11 23.37 28.29 -19.99
CA PRO A 11 23.25 29.45 -20.87
C PRO A 11 23.75 29.21 -22.29
N ALA A 12 24.79 28.40 -22.50
CA ALA A 12 25.32 28.07 -23.82
C ALA A 12 24.37 27.20 -24.66
N GLU A 13 23.46 26.48 -24.02
CA GLU A 13 22.49 25.58 -24.65
C GLU A 13 21.12 26.23 -24.89
N VAL A 14 20.83 27.39 -24.28
CA VAL A 14 19.52 28.07 -24.35
C VAL A 14 19.04 28.30 -25.78
N GLN A 15 19.92 28.76 -26.67
CA GLN A 15 19.55 29.00 -28.07
C GLN A 15 19.13 27.72 -28.79
N ALA A 16 19.84 26.61 -28.55
CA ALA A 16 19.50 25.32 -29.15
C ALA A 16 18.18 24.78 -28.60
N PHE A 17 17.93 24.94 -27.30
CA PHE A 17 16.67 24.54 -26.70
C PHE A 17 15.48 25.31 -27.26
N ARG A 18 15.63 26.62 -27.49
CA ARG A 18 14.61 27.44 -28.15
C ARG A 18 14.31 26.97 -29.57
N MET A 19 15.35 26.70 -30.36
CA MET A 19 15.18 26.16 -31.72
C MET A 19 14.43 24.82 -31.68
N PHE A 20 14.76 23.96 -30.72
CA PHE A 20 14.06 22.69 -30.53
C PHE A 20 12.58 22.89 -30.17
N LEU A 21 12.27 23.76 -29.20
CA LEU A 21 10.89 24.06 -28.83
C LEU A 21 10.10 24.68 -29.99
N TYR A 22 10.73 25.54 -30.79
CA TYR A 22 10.12 26.13 -31.99
C TYR A 22 9.86 25.07 -33.06
N GLU A 23 10.78 24.12 -33.26
CA GLU A 23 10.56 23.01 -34.19
C GLU A 23 9.38 22.15 -33.74
N LEU A 24 9.32 21.78 -32.45
CA LEU A 24 8.17 21.07 -31.88
C LEU A 24 6.87 21.88 -32.04
N TRP A 25 6.94 23.20 -31.91
CA TRP A 25 5.79 24.08 -32.11
C TRP A 25 5.26 24.07 -33.54
N GLN A 26 6.08 23.78 -34.55
CA GLN A 26 5.64 23.64 -35.94
C GLN A 26 5.02 22.27 -36.25
N GLN A 27 5.24 21.27 -35.41
CA GLN A 27 4.72 19.91 -35.64
C GLN A 27 3.22 19.80 -35.34
N GLU A 28 2.52 18.90 -36.04
CA GLU A 28 1.11 18.63 -35.76
C GLU A 28 0.90 18.01 -34.38
N ASN A 29 1.79 17.11 -33.95
CA ASN A 29 1.70 16.49 -32.64
C ASN A 29 2.11 17.46 -31.53
N LYS A 30 1.14 17.89 -30.74
CA LYS A 30 1.32 18.82 -29.63
C LYS A 30 1.50 18.15 -28.26
N TYR A 31 1.41 16.82 -28.19
CA TYR A 31 1.49 16.07 -26.93
C TYR A 31 2.56 14.98 -27.07
N LEU A 32 3.66 15.15 -26.35
CA LEU A 32 4.84 14.28 -26.44
C LEU A 32 5.05 13.57 -25.10
N LEU A 33 4.99 12.24 -25.13
CA LEU A 33 5.47 11.44 -24.01
C LEU A 33 6.99 11.33 -24.08
N LYS A 34 7.62 10.92 -22.96
CA LYS A 34 9.08 10.83 -22.83
C LYS A 34 9.79 10.22 -24.05
N ASN A 35 9.32 9.10 -24.57
CA ASN A 35 10.00 8.43 -25.68
C ASN A 35 9.91 9.26 -26.97
N ASP A 36 8.73 9.83 -27.26
CA ASP A 36 8.53 10.70 -28.43
C ASP A 36 9.37 11.97 -28.29
N LEU A 37 9.41 12.56 -27.09
CA LEU A 37 10.20 13.74 -26.78
C LEU A 37 11.70 13.51 -27.02
N ILE A 38 12.23 12.36 -26.56
CA ILE A 38 13.63 11.98 -26.78
C ILE A 38 13.89 11.75 -28.27
N LEU A 39 13.01 11.04 -28.98
CA LEU A 39 13.16 10.78 -30.41
C LEU A 39 13.15 12.08 -31.24
N GLN A 40 12.27 13.02 -30.92
CA GLN A 40 12.25 14.33 -31.58
C GLN A 40 13.53 15.12 -31.27
N PHE A 41 14.04 15.03 -30.05
CA PHE A 41 15.29 15.70 -29.70
C PHE A 41 16.51 15.09 -30.41
N GLU A 42 16.59 13.77 -30.53
CA GLU A 42 17.62 13.07 -31.30
C GLU A 42 17.58 13.47 -32.77
N LYS A 43 16.37 13.56 -33.34
CA LYS A 43 16.16 14.06 -34.71
C LYS A 43 16.66 15.49 -34.87
N PHE A 44 16.24 16.40 -33.99
CA PHE A 44 16.69 17.79 -33.96
C PHE A 44 18.22 17.89 -33.92
N CYS A 45 18.87 17.13 -33.03
CA CYS A 45 20.33 17.13 -32.90
C CYS A 45 21.01 16.65 -34.18
N LYS A 46 20.48 15.62 -34.84
CA LYS A 46 21.02 15.10 -36.10
C LYS A 46 20.89 16.11 -37.24
N GLU A 47 19.73 16.76 -37.37
CA GLU A 47 19.46 17.72 -38.46
C GLU A 47 20.26 19.02 -38.29
N ASN A 48 20.49 19.44 -37.04
CA ASN A 48 21.23 20.67 -36.72
C ASN A 48 22.73 20.44 -36.46
N GLN A 49 23.24 19.21 -36.67
CA GLN A 49 24.64 18.82 -36.40
C GLN A 49 25.09 19.11 -34.95
N ARG A 50 24.16 18.96 -34.00
CA ARG A 50 24.34 19.20 -32.56
C ARG A 50 24.41 17.92 -31.74
N SER A 51 25.20 16.95 -32.19
CA SER A 51 25.40 15.69 -31.45
C SER A 51 26.00 15.91 -30.05
N ASP A 52 26.70 17.04 -29.83
CA ASP A 52 27.18 17.49 -28.51
C ASP A 52 26.07 17.58 -27.47
N LEU A 53 24.83 17.88 -27.89
CA LEU A 53 23.68 18.01 -27.01
C LEU A 53 23.07 16.66 -26.59
N LEU A 54 23.51 15.55 -27.18
CA LEU A 54 23.07 14.19 -26.80
C LEU A 54 24.01 13.55 -25.77
N GLU A 55 25.15 14.18 -25.47
CA GLU A 55 26.10 13.68 -24.50
C GLU A 55 25.51 13.74 -23.08
N PRO A 56 25.81 12.76 -22.19
CA PRO A 56 25.26 12.72 -20.83
C PRO A 56 25.56 13.94 -19.93
N GLY A 57 26.48 14.81 -20.36
CA GLY A 57 26.83 16.07 -19.69
C GLY A 57 25.99 17.27 -20.11
N ALA A 58 25.28 17.19 -21.25
CA ALA A 58 24.47 18.27 -21.78
C ALA A 58 23.24 18.54 -20.90
N SER A 59 22.96 19.80 -20.63
CA SER A 59 21.91 20.19 -19.70
C SER A 59 20.50 19.98 -20.26
N ILE A 60 20.30 20.19 -21.58
CA ILE A 60 19.04 19.90 -22.27
C ILE A 60 18.74 18.40 -22.23
N GLU A 61 19.74 17.56 -22.53
CA GLU A 61 19.59 16.11 -22.48
C GLU A 61 19.09 15.66 -21.10
N LYS A 62 19.77 16.15 -20.07
CA LYS A 62 19.41 15.87 -18.68
C LYS A 62 18.00 16.35 -18.34
N LEU A 63 17.62 17.55 -18.79
CA LEU A 63 16.27 18.09 -18.60
C LEU A 63 15.22 17.18 -19.24
N LEU A 64 15.40 16.83 -20.52
CA LEU A 64 14.44 16.05 -21.32
C LEU A 64 14.33 14.60 -20.84
N ARG A 65 15.44 13.95 -20.45
CA ARG A 65 15.40 12.61 -19.86
C ARG A 65 14.60 12.54 -18.56
N HIS A 66 14.56 13.64 -17.81
CA HIS A 66 13.79 13.81 -16.60
C HIS A 66 12.42 14.46 -16.84
N THR A 67 11.96 14.56 -18.08
CA THR A 67 10.66 15.13 -18.44
C THR A 67 9.76 14.02 -18.97
N PRO A 68 8.79 13.50 -18.17
CA PRO A 68 7.91 12.44 -18.64
C PRO A 68 6.96 12.86 -19.78
N GLU A 69 6.68 14.15 -19.88
CA GLU A 69 5.68 14.70 -20.80
C GLU A 69 6.01 16.17 -21.11
N LEU A 70 5.83 16.54 -22.38
CA LEU A 70 5.86 17.91 -22.87
C LEU A 70 4.60 18.18 -23.70
N ILE A 71 3.92 19.29 -23.42
CA ILE A 71 2.73 19.75 -24.13
C ILE A 71 3.06 21.08 -24.81
N ILE A 72 2.76 21.19 -26.11
CA ILE A 72 2.74 22.46 -26.82
C ILE A 72 1.29 22.97 -26.85
N SER A 73 1.06 24.23 -26.51
CA SER A 73 -0.26 24.85 -26.59
C SER A 73 -0.12 26.31 -26.92
N GLU A 74 -0.80 26.77 -27.97
CA GLU A 74 -0.67 28.16 -28.46
C GLU A 74 0.83 28.52 -28.59
N ASP A 75 1.30 29.55 -27.90
CA ASP A 75 2.70 30.01 -27.93
C ASP A 75 3.53 29.55 -26.72
N VAL A 76 3.13 28.48 -26.02
CA VAL A 76 3.86 27.96 -24.86
C VAL A 76 4.15 26.46 -24.93
N ALA A 77 5.30 26.07 -24.38
CA ALA A 77 5.65 24.69 -24.05
C ALA A 77 5.50 24.46 -22.55
N VAL A 78 4.73 23.45 -22.16
CA VAL A 78 4.54 23.04 -20.76
C VAL A 78 5.22 21.71 -20.51
N LEU A 79 6.23 21.73 -19.64
CA LEU A 79 7.05 20.58 -19.27
C LEU A 79 6.63 20.06 -17.90
N LEU A 80 6.29 18.77 -17.82
CA LEU A 80 6.24 18.07 -16.55
C LEU A 80 7.66 17.60 -16.23
N HIS A 81 8.38 18.32 -15.39
CA HIS A 81 9.75 17.99 -15.02
C HIS A 81 9.80 17.15 -13.74
N ARG A 82 10.50 16.02 -13.77
CA ARG A 82 10.67 15.07 -12.67
C ARG A 82 12.15 14.94 -12.28
N PRO A 83 12.73 15.94 -11.58
CA PRO A 83 14.16 15.96 -11.27
C PRO A 83 14.60 14.84 -10.32
N ARG A 84 13.67 14.33 -9.50
CA ARG A 84 13.91 13.25 -8.53
C ARG A 84 12.68 12.37 -8.42
N LEU A 85 12.85 11.17 -7.87
CA LEU A 85 11.76 10.25 -7.58
C LEU A 85 10.66 10.96 -6.76
N ALA A 86 9.40 10.82 -7.18
CA ALA A 86 8.22 11.40 -6.53
C ALA A 86 8.24 12.94 -6.36
N ARG A 87 9.11 13.67 -7.07
CA ARG A 87 9.14 15.13 -7.06
C ARG A 87 8.93 15.65 -8.48
N TYR A 88 7.92 16.49 -8.63
CA TYR A 88 7.52 17.07 -9.90
C TYR A 88 7.55 18.60 -9.79
N ARG A 89 7.94 19.25 -10.87
CA ARG A 89 7.79 20.68 -11.11
C ARG A 89 7.19 20.84 -12.50
N ILE A 90 6.33 21.82 -12.68
CA ILE A 90 5.65 22.03 -13.96
C ILE A 90 6.08 23.40 -14.46
N TYR A 91 6.74 23.43 -15.60
CA TYR A 91 7.27 24.66 -16.18
C TYR A 91 6.52 24.99 -17.46
N GLN A 92 5.98 26.20 -17.53
CA GLN A 92 5.46 26.80 -18.75
C GLN A 92 6.52 27.74 -19.31
N ILE A 93 6.89 27.53 -20.55
CA ILE A 93 7.98 28.21 -21.25
C ILE A 93 7.39 28.89 -22.48
N SER A 94 7.64 30.18 -22.65
CA SER A 94 7.27 30.89 -23.88
C SER A 94 8.09 30.37 -25.07
N ILE A 95 7.43 30.02 -26.18
CA ILE A 95 8.12 29.64 -27.42
C ILE A 95 8.89 30.84 -28.00
N GLN A 96 8.40 32.06 -27.77
CA GLN A 96 8.95 33.29 -28.34
C GLN A 96 9.90 34.04 -27.37
N GLY A 97 10.12 33.53 -26.15
CA GLY A 97 10.85 34.25 -25.10
C GLY A 97 11.74 33.35 -24.23
N ASP A 98 12.36 33.92 -23.20
CA ASP A 98 13.12 33.19 -22.16
C ASP A 98 12.32 32.95 -20.88
N ASP A 99 11.09 33.47 -20.82
CA ASP A 99 10.29 33.44 -19.62
C ASP A 99 9.83 32.02 -19.30
N VAL A 100 10.20 31.59 -18.09
CA VAL A 100 9.79 30.32 -17.51
C VAL A 100 8.92 30.59 -16.28
N GLN A 101 7.72 30.05 -16.28
CA GLN A 101 6.80 30.13 -15.15
C GLN A 101 6.57 28.74 -14.56
N GLU A 102 6.74 28.61 -13.25
CA GLU A 102 6.32 27.39 -12.56
C GLU A 102 4.82 27.45 -12.30
N ILE A 103 4.08 26.51 -12.87
CA ILE A 103 2.62 26.44 -12.76
C ILE A 103 2.19 25.33 -11.78
N SER A 104 0.96 25.43 -11.30
CA SER A 104 0.38 24.43 -10.39
C SER A 104 -0.05 23.16 -11.13
N THR A 105 -0.23 22.07 -10.40
CA THR A 105 -0.87 20.84 -10.91
C THR A 105 -2.23 21.13 -11.53
N ARG A 106 -2.97 22.08 -10.96
CA ARG A 106 -4.25 22.55 -11.51
C ARG A 106 -4.08 23.11 -12.92
N GLY A 107 -3.09 23.99 -13.13
CA GLY A 107 -2.82 24.58 -14.44
C GLY A 107 -2.49 23.53 -15.51
N LEU A 108 -1.70 22.50 -15.15
CA LEU A 108 -1.40 21.37 -16.06
C LEU A 108 -2.66 20.57 -16.42
N LEU A 109 -3.51 20.27 -15.44
CA LEU A 109 -4.74 19.50 -15.69
C LEU A 109 -5.76 20.29 -16.53
N GLU A 110 -5.89 21.60 -16.29
CA GLU A 110 -6.71 22.50 -17.11
C GLU A 110 -6.18 22.54 -18.56
N LEU A 111 -4.86 22.59 -18.75
CA LEU A 111 -4.26 22.51 -20.07
C LEU A 111 -4.58 21.18 -20.78
N ARG A 112 -4.38 20.04 -20.12
CA ARG A 112 -4.70 18.72 -20.68
C ARG A 112 -6.17 18.59 -21.10
N ASN A 113 -7.08 19.17 -20.32
CA ASN A 113 -8.50 19.20 -20.66
C ASN A 113 -8.77 19.99 -21.95
N ARG A 114 -8.13 21.17 -22.12
CA ARG A 114 -8.32 22.00 -23.33
C ARG A 114 -7.81 21.33 -24.60
N LEU A 115 -6.77 20.48 -24.53
CA LEU A 115 -6.31 19.72 -25.69
C LEU A 115 -7.36 18.74 -26.23
N ILE A 116 -8.17 18.16 -25.35
CA ILE A 116 -9.21 17.18 -25.72
C ILE A 116 -10.53 17.90 -26.03
N MET A 117 -10.85 18.96 -25.27
CA MET A 117 -12.08 19.72 -25.39
C MET A 117 -11.79 21.24 -25.48
N PRO A 118 -11.40 21.74 -26.67
CA PRO A 118 -11.00 23.15 -26.85
C PRO A 118 -12.11 24.16 -26.59
N HIS A 119 -13.37 23.74 -26.70
CA HIS A 119 -14.56 24.59 -26.57
C HIS A 119 -15.38 24.31 -25.29
N ALA A 120 -14.80 23.59 -24.33
CA ALA A 120 -15.48 23.40 -23.04
C ALA A 120 -15.65 24.75 -22.33
N ASP A 121 -16.83 25.03 -21.79
CA ASP A 121 -17.08 26.27 -21.05
C ASP A 121 -16.28 26.27 -19.75
N ASP A 122 -15.30 27.17 -19.66
CA ASP A 122 -14.46 27.35 -18.46
C ASP A 122 -15.26 27.86 -17.24
N ARG A 123 -16.53 28.26 -17.43
CA ARG A 123 -17.44 28.69 -16.36
C ARG A 123 -18.10 27.53 -15.61
N GLU A 124 -18.07 26.31 -16.13
CA GLU A 124 -18.57 25.14 -15.39
C GLU A 124 -17.57 24.73 -14.31
N GLU A 125 -18.00 24.76 -13.05
CA GLU A 125 -17.21 24.25 -11.94
C GLU A 125 -17.05 22.73 -12.05
N LYS A 126 -15.84 22.29 -12.44
CA LYS A 126 -15.48 20.88 -12.55
C LYS A 126 -15.19 20.31 -11.15
N LEU A 127 -15.69 19.09 -10.87
CA LEU A 127 -15.38 18.37 -9.62
C LEU A 127 -13.86 18.21 -9.46
N ARG A 128 -13.33 18.63 -8.31
CA ARG A 128 -11.91 18.50 -7.96
C ARG A 128 -11.75 17.55 -6.80
N ILE A 129 -11.04 16.46 -7.04
CA ILE A 129 -10.73 15.46 -6.01
C ILE A 129 -9.34 15.77 -5.46
N ASN A 130 -9.27 16.27 -4.23
CA ASN A 130 -8.02 16.53 -3.53
C ASN A 130 -7.97 15.74 -2.22
N PHE A 131 -7.15 14.70 -2.18
CA PHE A 131 -6.99 13.86 -0.99
C PHE A 131 -5.99 14.42 0.03
N LEU A 132 -5.15 15.41 -0.32
CA LEU A 132 -4.08 15.89 0.56
C LEU A 132 -4.57 16.35 1.95
N PRO A 133 -5.65 17.15 2.07
CA PRO A 133 -6.14 17.59 3.39
C PRO A 133 -6.57 16.45 4.30
N PHE A 134 -6.97 15.31 3.73
CA PHE A 134 -7.37 14.12 4.49
C PHE A 134 -6.18 13.32 5.02
N TYR A 135 -4.93 13.73 4.77
CA TYR A 135 -3.74 13.06 5.30
C TYR A 135 -2.90 13.94 6.22
N ASP A 136 -3.32 15.18 6.49
CA ASP A 136 -2.57 16.15 7.31
C ASP A 136 -2.42 15.72 8.79
N TYR A 137 -3.28 14.83 9.28
CA TYR A 137 -3.20 14.28 10.63
C TYR A 137 -2.20 13.13 10.79
N GLY A 138 -1.71 12.56 9.68
CA GLY A 138 -0.79 11.43 9.68
C GLY A 138 0.68 11.86 9.57
N PRO A 139 1.63 11.02 10.01
CA PRO A 139 3.04 11.32 9.83
C PRO A 139 3.42 11.22 8.34
N ASN A 140 4.24 12.14 7.85
CA ASN A 140 4.62 12.23 6.43
C ASN A 140 6.07 11.81 6.18
N ILE A 141 6.27 10.91 5.20
CA ILE A 141 7.58 10.44 4.75
C ILE A 141 8.22 11.50 3.83
N LYS A 142 9.19 12.25 4.35
CA LYS A 142 9.87 13.33 3.60
C LYS A 142 10.95 12.83 2.62
N ASN A 143 11.56 11.68 2.91
CA ASN A 143 12.68 11.12 2.16
C ASN A 143 12.21 10.03 1.20
N VAL A 144 12.65 10.09 -0.06
CA VAL A 144 12.38 9.09 -1.11
C VAL A 144 12.85 7.69 -0.73
N ASN A 145 13.89 7.55 0.10
CA ASN A 145 14.38 6.26 0.58
C ASN A 145 13.41 5.55 1.53
N GLY A 146 12.38 6.25 2.02
CA GLY A 146 11.31 5.69 2.85
C GLY A 146 10.12 5.15 2.05
N ILE A 147 10.09 5.33 0.72
CA ILE A 147 9.00 4.80 -0.11
C ILE A 147 8.99 3.27 -0.02
N GLY A 148 7.83 2.70 0.28
CA GLY A 148 7.67 1.25 0.51
C GLY A 148 7.97 0.78 1.94
N LYS A 149 8.48 1.65 2.83
CA LYS A 149 8.82 1.34 4.23
C LYS A 149 7.85 1.98 5.23
N GLY A 150 6.56 1.97 4.88
CA GLY A 150 5.52 2.64 5.67
C GLY A 150 5.42 2.10 7.10
N ILE A 151 5.51 0.78 7.29
CA ILE A 151 5.41 0.15 8.61
C ILE A 151 6.59 0.54 9.52
N ASP A 152 7.83 0.52 9.02
CA ASP A 152 9.01 0.95 9.78
C ASP A 152 8.86 2.40 10.26
N PHE A 153 8.34 3.26 9.38
CA PHE A 153 8.12 4.67 9.68
C PHE A 153 7.01 4.85 10.72
N LEU A 154 5.91 4.09 10.60
CA LEU A 154 4.84 4.08 11.60
C LEU A 154 5.32 3.54 12.95
N ASN A 155 6.12 2.47 12.98
CA ASN A 155 6.69 1.93 14.21
C ASN A 155 7.60 2.96 14.92
N LYS A 156 8.43 3.69 14.17
CA LYS A 156 9.27 4.78 14.70
C LYS A 156 8.42 5.97 15.18
N HIS A 157 7.40 6.34 14.43
CA HIS A 157 6.50 7.42 14.81
C HIS A 157 5.71 7.08 16.07
N MET A 158 5.15 5.86 16.15
CA MET A 158 4.49 5.34 17.34
C MET A 158 5.47 5.36 18.52
N SER A 159 6.62 4.69 18.42
CA SER A 159 7.67 4.69 19.47
C SER A 159 8.01 6.10 19.98
N SER A 160 8.20 7.07 19.07
CA SER A 160 8.47 8.46 19.44
C SER A 160 7.31 9.09 20.21
N SER A 161 6.06 8.82 19.80
CA SER A 161 4.87 9.26 20.53
C SER A 161 4.76 8.58 21.90
N LEU A 162 5.24 7.34 22.04
CA LEU A 162 5.23 6.61 23.32
C LEU A 162 6.13 7.30 24.34
N PHE A 163 7.33 7.74 23.90
CA PHE A 163 8.24 8.51 24.75
C PHE A 163 7.68 9.88 25.16
N GLN A 164 6.91 10.54 24.30
CA GLN A 164 6.37 11.88 24.59
C GLN A 164 5.19 11.86 25.58
N LYS A 165 4.38 10.80 25.57
CA LYS A 165 3.18 10.66 26.41
C LYS A 165 3.03 9.22 26.95
N PRO A 166 3.91 8.80 27.87
CA PRO A 166 3.97 7.40 28.32
C PRO A 166 2.68 6.96 29.04
N GLU A 167 2.08 7.80 29.88
CA GLU A 167 0.85 7.43 30.61
C GLU A 167 -0.35 7.19 29.68
N ASP A 168 -0.59 8.10 28.73
CA ASP A 168 -1.68 7.98 27.75
C ASP A 168 -1.50 6.72 26.89
N TRP A 169 -0.26 6.42 26.51
CA TRP A 169 0.05 5.24 25.74
C TRP A 169 -0.14 3.95 26.54
N ASN A 170 0.42 3.89 27.75
CA ASN A 170 0.36 2.69 28.58
C ASN A 170 -1.11 2.31 28.86
N LYS A 171 -1.97 3.30 29.08
CA LYS A 171 -3.43 3.11 29.14
C LYS A 171 -3.99 2.54 27.84
N ARG A 172 -3.62 3.08 26.67
CA ARG A 172 -4.09 2.60 25.37
C ARG A 172 -3.60 1.18 25.05
N LEU A 173 -2.35 0.85 25.35
CA LEU A 173 -1.79 -0.48 25.14
C LEU A 173 -2.48 -1.49 26.06
N PHE A 174 -2.70 -1.14 27.32
CA PHE A 174 -3.44 -1.96 28.27
C PHE A 174 -4.89 -2.20 27.82
N GLU A 175 -5.61 -1.15 27.42
CA GLU A 175 -6.98 -1.28 26.88
C GLU A 175 -7.01 -2.06 25.58
N PHE A 176 -6.01 -1.88 24.71
CA PHE A 176 -5.84 -2.69 23.52
C PHE A 176 -5.76 -4.19 23.90
N LEU A 177 -4.94 -4.57 24.87
CA LEU A 177 -4.82 -5.98 25.28
C LEU A 177 -6.13 -6.57 25.84
N LYS A 178 -7.00 -5.77 26.45
CA LYS A 178 -8.29 -6.21 27.02
C LYS A 178 -9.39 -6.49 25.99
N ILE A 179 -9.37 -5.81 24.83
CA ILE A 179 -10.44 -5.91 23.84
C ILE A 179 -10.30 -7.10 22.88
N HIS A 180 -9.21 -7.88 22.98
CA HIS A 180 -8.95 -8.96 22.02
C HIS A 180 -9.73 -10.23 22.37
N SER A 181 -10.45 -10.75 21.37
CA SER A 181 -11.04 -12.07 21.41
C SER A 181 -10.95 -12.73 20.03
N LEU A 182 -10.92 -14.06 20.03
CA LEU A 182 -10.87 -14.86 18.82
C LEU A 182 -11.89 -15.99 18.94
N ASP A 183 -12.84 -16.08 18.01
CA ASP A 183 -13.91 -17.10 18.03
C ASP A 183 -14.65 -17.19 19.38
N ASN A 184 -14.96 -16.03 19.98
CA ASN A 184 -15.58 -15.86 21.30
C ASN A 184 -14.74 -16.32 22.49
N GLN A 185 -13.48 -16.69 22.29
CA GLN A 185 -12.51 -16.91 23.34
C GLN A 185 -11.81 -15.58 23.65
N GLN A 186 -11.84 -15.16 24.92
CA GLN A 186 -11.06 -14.01 25.39
C GLN A 186 -9.57 -14.30 25.25
N LEU A 187 -8.79 -13.30 24.87
CA LEU A 187 -7.34 -13.42 24.71
C LEU A 187 -6.61 -12.43 25.62
N LEU A 188 -5.34 -12.74 25.91
CA LEU A 188 -4.39 -11.87 26.61
C LEU A 188 -4.83 -11.51 28.04
N ILE A 189 -5.57 -10.41 28.21
CA ILE A 189 -6.06 -9.96 29.52
C ILE A 189 -7.52 -10.37 29.67
N GLY A 190 -7.79 -11.16 30.70
CA GLY A 190 -9.13 -11.63 31.04
C GLY A 190 -10.03 -10.50 31.53
N ALA A 191 -11.33 -10.58 31.20
CA ALA A 191 -12.33 -9.59 31.58
C ALA A 191 -12.51 -9.44 33.11
N GLY A 192 -12.02 -10.40 33.90
CA GLY A 192 -12.03 -10.37 35.36
C GLY A 192 -11.00 -9.41 35.99
N PHE A 193 -10.01 -8.93 35.22
CA PHE A 193 -9.01 -7.99 35.75
C PHE A 193 -9.63 -6.60 35.93
N GLN A 194 -9.73 -6.14 37.18
CA GLN A 194 -10.34 -4.85 37.55
C GLN A 194 -9.34 -3.73 37.84
N GLY A 195 -8.04 -4.03 37.79
CA GLY A 195 -6.98 -3.06 38.07
C GLY A 195 -6.68 -2.13 36.91
N ASP A 196 -5.78 -1.17 37.16
CA ASP A 196 -5.19 -0.33 36.13
C ASP A 196 -3.92 -0.95 35.52
N TYR A 197 -3.30 -0.24 34.57
CA TYR A 197 -2.09 -0.72 33.91
C TYR A 197 -0.87 -0.82 34.86
N GLN A 198 -0.82 -0.05 35.96
CA GLN A 198 0.29 -0.11 36.92
C GLN A 198 0.20 -1.38 37.75
N GLN A 199 -1.00 -1.69 38.26
CA GLN A 199 -1.28 -2.95 38.95
C GLN A 199 -1.03 -4.15 38.03
N PHE A 200 -1.34 -4.02 36.73
CA PHE A 200 -1.05 -5.06 35.75
C PHE A 200 0.45 -5.29 35.56
N ILE A 201 1.26 -4.22 35.54
CA ILE A 201 2.73 -4.32 35.47
C ILE A 201 3.28 -5.06 36.70
N GLU A 202 2.89 -4.67 37.92
CA GLU A 202 3.32 -5.32 39.17
C GLU A 202 2.99 -6.82 39.18
N GLN A 203 1.81 -7.15 38.64
CA GLN A 203 1.36 -8.52 38.49
C GLN A 203 2.22 -9.32 37.51
N ILE A 204 2.55 -8.74 36.34
CA ILE A 204 3.44 -9.40 35.36
C ILE A 204 4.83 -9.61 35.94
N GLU A 205 5.38 -8.63 36.66
CA GLU A 205 6.69 -8.75 37.32
C GLU A 205 6.73 -9.90 38.34
N THR A 206 5.64 -10.12 39.05
CA THR A 206 5.49 -11.23 40.00
C THR A 206 5.41 -12.56 39.28
N LEU A 207 4.57 -12.65 38.24
CA LEU A 207 4.44 -13.84 37.42
C LEU A 207 5.76 -14.22 36.72
N LEU A 208 6.53 -13.26 36.22
CA LEU A 208 7.82 -13.53 35.59
C LEU A 208 8.84 -14.17 36.54
N LYS A 209 8.79 -13.83 37.83
CA LYS A 209 9.59 -14.49 38.86
C LYS A 209 9.16 -15.94 39.05
N GLU A 210 7.85 -16.19 39.14
CA GLU A 210 7.31 -17.57 39.27
C GLU A 210 7.65 -18.44 38.04
N LEU A 211 7.48 -17.89 36.83
CA LEU A 211 7.86 -18.57 35.59
C LEU A 211 9.39 -18.74 35.46
N GLY A 212 10.17 -18.00 36.26
CA GLY A 212 11.61 -18.14 36.42
C GLY A 212 12.04 -19.56 36.76
N ASP A 213 11.28 -20.21 37.63
CA ASP A 213 11.57 -21.53 38.21
C ASP A 213 10.96 -22.70 37.39
N VAL A 214 10.17 -22.39 36.35
CA VAL A 214 9.53 -23.38 35.49
C VAL A 214 10.41 -23.69 34.27
N SER A 215 10.43 -24.95 33.85
CA SER A 215 11.13 -25.38 32.62
C SER A 215 10.60 -24.59 31.41
N PRO A 216 11.47 -24.03 30.56
CA PRO A 216 11.06 -23.28 29.37
C PRO A 216 10.14 -24.04 28.41
N GLU A 217 10.23 -25.37 28.40
CA GLU A 217 9.50 -26.30 27.53
C GLU A 217 8.12 -26.67 28.09
N THR A 218 7.80 -26.30 29.33
CA THR A 218 6.49 -26.57 29.93
C THR A 218 5.38 -25.97 29.07
N SER A 219 4.37 -26.79 28.76
CA SER A 219 3.31 -26.41 27.83
C SER A 219 2.36 -25.36 28.42
N HIS A 220 1.77 -24.53 27.55
CA HIS A 220 0.73 -23.58 27.96
C HIS A 220 -0.44 -24.28 28.69
N GLN A 221 -0.80 -25.50 28.30
CA GLN A 221 -1.91 -26.24 28.92
C GLN A 221 -1.65 -26.54 30.41
N GLU A 222 -0.41 -26.89 30.75
CA GLU A 222 0.02 -27.10 32.14
C GLU A 222 0.07 -25.79 32.94
N LEU A 223 0.39 -24.67 32.28
CA LEU A 223 0.50 -23.35 32.90
C LEU A 223 -0.84 -22.63 33.04
N ALA A 224 -1.87 -23.03 32.29
CA ALA A 224 -3.15 -22.32 32.20
C ALA A 224 -3.78 -22.02 33.59
N PRO A 225 -3.81 -22.95 34.57
CA PRO A 225 -4.34 -22.65 35.90
C PRO A 225 -3.53 -21.56 36.62
N SER A 226 -2.20 -21.57 36.47
CA SER A 226 -1.32 -20.58 37.08
C SER A 226 -1.52 -19.20 36.48
N LEU A 227 -1.64 -19.11 35.14
CA LEU A 227 -1.88 -17.86 34.41
C LEU A 227 -3.27 -17.28 34.70
N GLN A 228 -4.28 -18.12 34.88
CA GLN A 228 -5.63 -17.69 35.19
C GLN A 228 -5.74 -16.99 36.55
N ARG A 229 -4.91 -17.36 37.54
CA ARG A 229 -4.81 -16.63 38.84
C ARG A 229 -4.41 -15.17 38.66
N TYR A 230 -3.72 -14.87 37.58
CA TYR A 230 -3.29 -13.55 37.16
C TYR A 230 -4.21 -12.94 36.09
N HIS A 231 -5.41 -13.51 35.87
CA HIS A 231 -6.33 -13.07 34.83
C HIS A 231 -5.68 -13.00 33.43
N LEU A 232 -4.70 -13.86 33.16
CA LEU A 232 -4.09 -13.98 31.84
C LEU A 232 -4.76 -15.12 31.07
N GLU A 233 -5.33 -14.75 29.93
CA GLU A 233 -5.95 -15.64 28.96
C GLU A 233 -4.93 -16.07 27.89
N PRO A 234 -5.22 -17.08 27.06
CA PRO A 234 -4.31 -17.55 26.02
C PRO A 234 -3.90 -16.46 25.03
N GLY A 235 -2.75 -16.65 24.37
CA GLY A 235 -2.20 -15.72 23.37
C GLY A 235 -0.79 -15.20 23.66
N TRP A 236 -0.24 -15.49 24.85
CA TRP A 236 1.10 -15.06 25.27
C TRP A 236 2.23 -15.95 24.74
N GLY A 237 1.93 -17.22 24.45
CA GLY A 237 2.91 -18.21 23.99
C GLY A 237 2.40 -19.64 24.19
N ASP A 238 3.02 -20.58 23.48
CA ASP A 238 2.76 -22.02 23.57
C ASP A 238 3.55 -22.73 24.68
N THR A 239 4.67 -22.16 25.11
CA THR A 239 5.52 -22.68 26.18
C THR A 239 5.84 -21.62 27.24
N ALA A 240 6.29 -22.05 28.43
CA ALA A 240 6.73 -21.17 29.50
C ALA A 240 7.78 -20.15 29.00
N GLY A 241 8.78 -20.60 28.24
CA GLY A 241 9.84 -19.75 27.73
C GLY A 241 9.31 -18.65 26.81
N ARG A 242 8.36 -18.99 25.93
CA ARG A 242 7.77 -18.02 25.00
C ARG A 242 6.85 -17.03 25.71
N ILE A 243 6.05 -17.50 26.66
CA ILE A 243 5.20 -16.64 27.51
C ILE A 243 6.06 -15.63 28.25
N ARG A 244 7.16 -16.07 28.89
CA ARG A 244 8.11 -15.19 29.57
C ARG A 244 8.69 -14.14 28.64
N GLU A 245 9.14 -14.53 27.44
CA GLU A 245 9.71 -13.59 26.49
C GLU A 245 8.68 -12.55 26.03
N THR A 246 7.44 -12.95 25.76
CA THR A 246 6.36 -12.03 25.36
C THR A 246 5.98 -11.07 26.49
N LEU A 247 5.88 -11.57 27.73
CA LEU A 247 5.60 -10.74 28.91
C LEU A 247 6.76 -9.78 29.22
N GLN A 248 8.01 -10.21 29.07
CA GLN A 248 9.18 -9.34 29.22
C GLN A 248 9.17 -8.23 28.17
N LEU A 249 8.90 -8.55 26.90
CA LEU A 249 8.76 -7.54 25.84
C LEU A 249 7.68 -6.52 26.16
N LEU A 250 6.56 -6.95 26.77
CA LEU A 250 5.51 -6.04 27.19
C LEU A 250 5.95 -5.13 28.34
N LEU A 251 6.64 -5.66 29.35
CA LEU A 251 7.22 -4.84 30.42
C LEU A 251 8.23 -3.82 29.90
N ASP A 252 9.12 -4.25 29.01
CA ASP A 252 10.11 -3.38 28.39
C ASP A 252 9.41 -2.22 27.65
N LEU A 253 8.28 -2.49 26.97
CA LEU A 253 7.47 -1.45 26.32
C LEU A 253 6.79 -0.48 27.30
N PHE A 254 6.32 -0.96 28.45
CA PHE A 254 5.75 -0.10 29.48
C PHE A 254 6.79 0.82 30.14
N GLN A 255 8.03 0.35 30.26
CA GLN A 255 9.14 1.06 30.91
C GLN A 255 9.93 1.97 29.94
N SER A 256 10.30 1.45 28.77
CA SER A 256 11.13 2.12 27.77
C SER A 256 10.74 1.72 26.34
N PRO A 257 9.77 2.42 25.72
CA PRO A 257 9.17 2.01 24.45
C PRO A 257 10.06 2.26 23.22
N ASP A 258 10.61 1.21 22.60
CA ASP A 258 11.33 1.33 21.32
C ASP A 258 10.59 0.70 20.13
N SER A 259 10.94 1.13 18.92
CA SER A 259 10.26 0.68 17.69
C SER A 259 10.46 -0.80 17.40
N HIS A 260 11.59 -1.39 17.81
CA HIS A 260 11.91 -2.78 17.51
C HIS A 260 11.15 -3.73 18.42
N ASN A 261 11.10 -3.43 19.73
CA ASN A 261 10.29 -4.19 20.67
C ASN A 261 8.80 -4.02 20.39
N LEU A 262 8.35 -2.85 19.93
CA LEU A 262 6.94 -2.65 19.54
C LEU A 262 6.57 -3.55 18.37
N GLU A 263 7.41 -3.59 17.33
CA GLU A 263 7.20 -4.45 16.18
C GLU A 263 7.18 -5.94 16.58
N LYS A 264 8.17 -6.38 17.35
CA LYS A 264 8.24 -7.74 17.89
C LYS A 264 7.00 -8.09 18.70
N PHE A 265 6.57 -7.22 19.60
CA PHE A 265 5.42 -7.45 20.46
C PHE A 265 4.13 -7.57 19.63
N ILE A 266 3.83 -6.60 18.77
CA ILE A 266 2.63 -6.63 17.90
C ILE A 266 2.65 -7.87 16.98
N SER A 267 3.82 -8.31 16.52
CA SER A 267 3.98 -9.55 15.74
C SER A 267 3.70 -10.83 16.54
N ARG A 268 3.69 -10.77 17.87
CA ARG A 268 3.36 -11.89 18.76
C ARG A 268 1.91 -11.91 19.20
N ILE A 269 1.14 -10.86 18.92
CA ILE A 269 -0.27 -10.81 19.33
C ILE A 269 -1.15 -11.60 18.34
N PRO A 270 -2.02 -12.51 18.83
CA PRO A 270 -3.02 -13.20 18.02
C PRO A 270 -4.16 -12.24 17.62
N MET A 271 -4.06 -11.63 16.44
CA MET A 271 -5.09 -10.69 15.95
C MET A 271 -5.98 -11.25 14.83
N ILE A 272 -5.45 -12.17 14.03
CA ILE A 272 -6.07 -12.56 12.75
C ILE A 272 -6.21 -14.08 12.69
N SER A 273 -7.44 -14.59 12.65
CA SER A 273 -7.73 -15.98 12.28
C SER A 273 -8.54 -16.10 10.99
N LYS A 274 -9.31 -15.06 10.63
CA LYS A 274 -10.24 -15.09 9.49
C LYS A 274 -9.83 -14.03 8.47
N ILE A 275 -9.64 -14.45 7.23
CA ILE A 275 -9.24 -13.56 6.13
C ILE A 275 -10.20 -13.72 4.96
N ALA A 276 -10.64 -12.60 4.41
CA ALA A 276 -11.37 -12.54 3.14
C ALA A 276 -10.49 -11.87 2.07
N ILE A 277 -10.31 -12.55 0.94
CA ILE A 277 -9.62 -12.02 -0.25
C ILE A 277 -10.67 -11.81 -1.33
N ILE A 278 -10.71 -10.63 -1.95
CA ILE A 278 -11.75 -10.27 -2.91
C ILE A 278 -11.15 -10.22 -4.31
N SER A 279 -11.63 -11.07 -5.22
CA SER A 279 -11.20 -11.13 -6.62
C SER A 279 -12.40 -11.39 -7.55
N PRO A 280 -13.24 -10.38 -7.85
CA PRO A 280 -14.56 -10.61 -8.45
C PRO A 280 -14.54 -10.97 -9.93
N HIS A 281 -13.50 -10.57 -10.67
CA HIS A 281 -13.45 -10.71 -12.13
C HIS A 281 -12.74 -11.99 -12.57
N GLY A 282 -12.89 -12.32 -13.86
CA GLY A 282 -12.24 -13.47 -14.48
C GLY A 282 -12.90 -14.81 -14.12
N TRP A 283 -12.29 -15.89 -14.58
CA TRP A 283 -12.69 -17.26 -14.31
C TRP A 283 -11.91 -17.77 -13.10
N PHE A 284 -12.36 -17.45 -11.89
CA PHE A 284 -11.63 -17.85 -10.69
C PHE A 284 -11.89 -19.33 -10.35
N GLY A 285 -10.87 -20.17 -10.47
CA GLY A 285 -10.90 -21.61 -10.22
C GLY A 285 -9.49 -22.21 -10.18
N GLN A 286 -9.39 -23.52 -9.93
CA GLN A 286 -8.11 -24.22 -9.79
C GLN A 286 -7.73 -25.06 -11.01
N GLU A 287 -8.71 -25.37 -11.87
CA GLU A 287 -8.54 -26.22 -13.06
C GLU A 287 -9.24 -25.58 -14.26
N ASN A 288 -8.69 -25.78 -15.46
CA ASN A 288 -9.26 -25.34 -16.75
C ASN A 288 -9.56 -23.82 -16.88
N VAL A 289 -8.96 -22.96 -16.05
CA VAL A 289 -9.22 -21.50 -16.08
C VAL A 289 -8.10 -20.66 -16.70
N LEU A 290 -6.85 -21.12 -16.66
CA LEU A 290 -5.71 -20.34 -17.13
C LEU A 290 -5.78 -20.09 -18.65
N GLY A 291 -5.48 -18.86 -19.06
CA GLY A 291 -5.56 -18.43 -20.46
C GLY A 291 -6.95 -17.96 -20.89
N ARG A 292 -7.97 -18.08 -20.04
CA ARG A 292 -9.31 -17.52 -20.31
C ARG A 292 -9.32 -15.99 -20.22
N PRO A 293 -10.32 -15.32 -20.81
CA PRO A 293 -10.48 -13.87 -20.69
C PRO A 293 -10.43 -13.39 -19.23
N ASP A 294 -9.67 -12.31 -19.01
CA ASP A 294 -9.44 -11.70 -17.69
C ASP A 294 -8.90 -12.66 -16.63
N THR A 295 -8.23 -13.75 -17.05
CA THR A 295 -7.71 -14.80 -16.19
C THR A 295 -6.24 -15.05 -16.46
N GLY A 296 -5.38 -14.83 -15.47
CA GLY A 296 -3.95 -14.97 -15.62
C GLY A 296 -3.22 -15.05 -14.28
N GLY A 297 -2.03 -14.43 -14.21
CA GLY A 297 -1.14 -14.52 -13.05
C GLY A 297 -1.77 -14.13 -11.71
N GLN A 298 -2.81 -13.29 -11.70
CA GLN A 298 -3.55 -12.92 -10.49
C GLN A 298 -4.14 -14.14 -9.76
N ILE A 299 -4.71 -15.12 -10.49
CA ILE A 299 -5.31 -16.30 -9.85
C ILE A 299 -4.22 -17.15 -9.20
N VAL A 300 -3.15 -17.44 -9.96
CA VAL A 300 -2.02 -18.24 -9.48
C VAL A 300 -1.43 -17.57 -8.24
N TYR A 301 -1.21 -16.26 -8.30
CA TYR A 301 -0.70 -15.47 -7.18
C TYR A 301 -1.59 -15.59 -5.93
N ILE A 302 -2.92 -15.44 -6.06
CA ILE A 302 -3.83 -15.55 -4.92
C ILE A 302 -3.84 -16.98 -4.36
N LEU A 303 -3.89 -18.01 -5.20
CA LEU A 303 -3.91 -19.41 -4.74
C LEU A 303 -2.63 -19.77 -3.97
N ASP A 304 -1.47 -19.35 -4.47
CA ASP A 304 -0.18 -19.56 -3.78
C ASP A 304 -0.09 -18.72 -2.50
N GLN A 305 -0.57 -17.48 -2.53
CA GLN A 305 -0.65 -16.61 -1.35
C GLN A 305 -1.50 -17.25 -0.26
N VAL A 306 -2.67 -17.81 -0.60
CA VAL A 306 -3.57 -18.45 0.37
C VAL A 306 -2.90 -19.64 1.05
N ARG A 307 -2.19 -20.49 0.30
CA ARG A 307 -1.47 -21.65 0.86
C ARG A 307 -0.38 -21.21 1.84
N ALA A 308 0.43 -20.25 1.44
CA ALA A 308 1.50 -19.71 2.29
C ALA A 308 0.92 -19.02 3.54
N LEU A 309 -0.16 -18.26 3.37
CA LEU A 309 -0.80 -17.50 4.43
C LEU A 309 -1.49 -18.40 5.45
N GLU A 310 -2.21 -19.44 5.03
CA GLU A 310 -2.85 -20.39 5.94
C GLU A 310 -1.81 -21.12 6.80
N ARG A 311 -0.70 -21.56 6.18
CA ARG A 311 0.41 -22.19 6.90
C ARG A 311 1.02 -21.23 7.93
N ALA A 312 1.35 -20.01 7.52
CA ALA A 312 1.96 -19.03 8.41
C ALA A 312 1.03 -18.64 9.58
N LEU A 313 -0.28 -18.48 9.33
CA LEU A 313 -1.26 -18.18 10.38
C LEU A 313 -1.39 -19.33 11.38
N ARG A 314 -1.42 -20.57 10.89
CA ARG A 314 -1.51 -21.75 11.77
C ARG A 314 -0.28 -21.90 12.64
N GLU A 315 0.91 -21.75 12.06
CA GLU A 315 2.18 -21.76 12.82
C GLU A 315 2.19 -20.65 13.88
N ARG A 316 1.72 -19.45 13.53
CA ARG A 316 1.66 -18.30 14.45
C ARG A 316 0.65 -18.50 15.59
N LEU A 317 -0.56 -18.95 15.28
CA LEU A 317 -1.59 -19.22 16.29
C LEU A 317 -1.15 -20.36 17.23
N ALA A 318 -0.56 -21.41 16.69
CA ALA A 318 -0.01 -22.51 17.47
C ALA A 318 1.05 -22.00 18.45
N GLN A 319 2.02 -21.20 17.98
CA GLN A 319 3.05 -20.57 18.79
C GLN A 319 2.51 -19.59 19.86
N GLN A 320 1.25 -19.17 19.76
CA GLN A 320 0.58 -18.31 20.75
C GLN A 320 -0.21 -19.13 21.78
N GLY A 321 -0.13 -20.46 21.72
CA GLY A 321 -0.89 -21.38 22.58
C GLY A 321 -2.34 -21.55 22.16
N LEU A 322 -2.69 -21.23 20.91
CA LEU A 322 -4.06 -21.29 20.40
C LEU A 322 -4.27 -22.50 19.49
N SER A 323 -5.42 -23.17 19.67
CA SER A 323 -5.89 -24.27 18.82
C SER A 323 -6.84 -23.81 17.70
N THR A 324 -7.11 -22.51 17.61
CA THR A 324 -7.99 -21.93 16.59
C THR A 324 -7.48 -22.24 15.18
N GLN A 325 -8.33 -22.81 14.34
CA GLN A 325 -8.01 -23.03 12.94
C GLN A 325 -8.20 -21.75 12.13
N PRO A 326 -7.16 -21.24 11.44
CA PRO A 326 -7.33 -20.09 10.56
C PRO A 326 -8.27 -20.44 9.41
N LYS A 327 -8.97 -19.44 8.88
CA LYS A 327 -9.92 -19.59 7.77
C LYS A 327 -9.69 -18.51 6.74
N ILE A 328 -9.44 -18.92 5.50
CA ILE A 328 -9.27 -17.98 4.39
C ILE A 328 -10.35 -18.21 3.34
N ILE A 329 -11.05 -17.15 2.96
CA ILE A 329 -12.10 -17.20 1.94
C ILE A 329 -11.71 -16.29 0.79
N VAL A 330 -11.55 -16.87 -0.40
CA VAL A 330 -11.43 -16.09 -1.64
C VAL A 330 -12.82 -15.87 -2.20
N ILE A 331 -13.33 -14.64 -2.10
CA ILE A 331 -14.63 -14.23 -2.60
C ILE A 331 -14.49 -13.80 -4.06
N THR A 332 -15.26 -14.46 -4.92
CA THR A 332 -15.27 -14.22 -6.36
C THR A 332 -16.68 -14.38 -6.93
N ARG A 333 -16.86 -14.09 -8.21
CA ARG A 333 -18.16 -14.23 -8.87
C ARG A 333 -18.49 -15.69 -9.16
N GLN A 334 -19.74 -16.07 -8.94
CA GLN A 334 -20.29 -17.33 -9.44
C GLN A 334 -20.71 -17.16 -10.90
N ILE A 335 -20.25 -18.06 -11.76
CA ILE A 335 -20.56 -18.06 -13.20
C ILE A 335 -21.29 -19.38 -13.50
N PRO A 336 -22.64 -19.38 -13.50
CA PRO A 336 -23.44 -20.55 -13.86
C PRO A 336 -23.09 -21.14 -15.23
N ASP A 337 -22.85 -20.29 -16.24
CA ASP A 337 -22.40 -20.71 -17.58
C ASP A 337 -20.90 -21.01 -17.54
N HIS A 338 -20.53 -22.03 -16.76
CA HIS A 338 -19.17 -22.34 -16.36
C HIS A 338 -18.33 -23.02 -17.44
N GLN A 339 -18.93 -23.40 -18.57
CA GLN A 339 -18.30 -24.21 -19.60
C GLN A 339 -17.70 -25.49 -18.99
N ASP A 340 -16.39 -25.68 -19.08
CA ASP A 340 -15.60 -26.81 -18.57
C ASP A 340 -14.86 -26.48 -17.24
N THR A 341 -15.28 -25.43 -16.54
CA THR A 341 -14.66 -24.96 -15.28
C THR A 341 -15.49 -25.27 -14.03
N THR A 342 -14.90 -25.08 -12.85
CA THR A 342 -15.60 -25.19 -11.56
C THR A 342 -16.28 -23.88 -11.13
N CYS A 343 -16.34 -22.84 -11.98
CA CYS A 343 -16.81 -21.50 -11.60
C CYS A 343 -18.30 -21.42 -11.22
N HIS A 344 -19.09 -22.46 -11.50
CA HIS A 344 -20.47 -22.58 -11.02
C HIS A 344 -20.56 -23.06 -9.56
N LEU A 345 -19.52 -23.70 -9.01
CA LEU A 345 -19.54 -24.23 -7.65
C LEU A 345 -19.51 -23.09 -6.64
N ARG A 346 -20.56 -22.98 -5.83
CA ARG A 346 -20.67 -21.93 -4.80
C ARG A 346 -19.52 -21.96 -3.80
N ARG A 347 -19.04 -23.16 -3.45
CA ARG A 347 -17.91 -23.35 -2.52
C ARG A 347 -16.98 -24.41 -3.09
N GLU A 348 -15.70 -24.08 -3.18
CA GLU A 348 -14.64 -24.99 -3.64
C GLU A 348 -13.47 -24.94 -2.65
N LYS A 349 -12.98 -26.10 -2.21
CA LYS A 349 -11.83 -26.17 -1.30
C LYS A 349 -10.54 -25.90 -2.09
N ILE A 350 -9.68 -25.04 -1.57
CA ILE A 350 -8.38 -24.76 -2.20
C ILE A 350 -7.44 -25.95 -1.94
N PHE A 351 -6.79 -26.46 -2.98
CA PHE A 351 -5.87 -27.58 -2.91
C PHE A 351 -4.69 -27.25 -1.99
N HIS A 352 -4.26 -28.28 -1.24
CA HIS A 352 -3.18 -28.19 -0.25
C HIS A 352 -3.43 -27.18 0.88
N THR A 353 -4.71 -26.95 1.21
CA THR A 353 -5.12 -26.19 2.40
C THR A 353 -6.02 -27.01 3.31
N GLU A 354 -6.07 -26.65 4.59
CA GLU A 354 -6.92 -27.29 5.59
C GLU A 354 -8.32 -26.67 5.61
N ASN A 355 -8.40 -25.34 5.70
CA ASN A 355 -9.62 -24.57 5.95
C ASN A 355 -9.71 -23.30 5.07
N SER A 356 -9.21 -23.39 3.83
CA SER A 356 -9.29 -22.31 2.85
C SER A 356 -10.19 -22.67 1.66
N PHE A 357 -11.04 -21.72 1.27
CA PHE A 357 -12.10 -21.96 0.29
C PHE A 357 -12.25 -20.80 -0.69
N ILE A 358 -12.61 -21.13 -1.94
CA ILE A 358 -13.21 -20.18 -2.87
C ILE A 358 -14.70 -20.14 -2.56
N LEU A 359 -15.22 -18.93 -2.32
CA LEU A 359 -16.65 -18.65 -2.15
C LEU A 359 -17.13 -17.84 -3.34
N ARG A 360 -18.06 -18.39 -4.10
CA ARG A 360 -18.62 -17.75 -5.29
C ARG A 360 -19.98 -17.17 -4.99
N VAL A 361 -20.17 -15.89 -5.32
CA VAL A 361 -21.43 -15.16 -5.16
C VAL A 361 -21.93 -14.75 -6.55
N PRO A 362 -23.17 -15.08 -6.92
CA PRO A 362 -23.69 -14.72 -8.23
C PRO A 362 -23.93 -13.22 -8.32
N PHE A 363 -23.73 -12.67 -9.51
CA PHE A 363 -24.20 -11.32 -9.82
C PHE A 363 -25.67 -11.39 -10.18
N THR A 364 -26.41 -10.35 -9.81
CA THR A 364 -27.85 -10.24 -10.10
C THR A 364 -28.12 -8.95 -10.85
N ASP A 365 -29.12 -8.98 -11.72
CA ASP A 365 -29.66 -7.78 -12.35
C ASP A 365 -30.54 -6.98 -11.37
N SER A 366 -31.10 -5.86 -11.83
CA SER A 366 -31.99 -5.01 -11.02
C SER A 366 -33.29 -5.69 -10.60
N GLN A 367 -33.66 -6.82 -11.20
CA GLN A 367 -34.83 -7.63 -10.86
C GLN A 367 -34.47 -8.82 -9.95
N GLY A 368 -33.19 -9.00 -9.62
CA GLY A 368 -32.71 -10.10 -8.78
C GLY A 368 -32.43 -11.40 -9.55
N HIS A 369 -32.51 -11.40 -10.88
CA HIS A 369 -32.17 -12.57 -11.68
C HIS A 369 -30.65 -12.75 -11.75
N VAL A 370 -30.19 -13.98 -11.56
CA VAL A 370 -28.77 -14.32 -11.68
C VAL A 370 -28.31 -14.10 -13.11
N ILE A 371 -27.19 -13.41 -13.30
CA ILE A 371 -26.55 -13.20 -14.60
C ILE A 371 -25.59 -14.38 -14.85
N PRO A 372 -25.94 -15.34 -15.72
CA PRO A 372 -25.22 -16.62 -15.81
C PRO A 372 -23.88 -16.54 -16.56
N GLN A 373 -23.76 -15.62 -17.52
CA GLN A 373 -22.63 -15.51 -18.43
C GLN A 373 -21.43 -14.77 -17.83
N TRP A 374 -20.23 -15.07 -18.33
CA TRP A 374 -19.04 -14.29 -18.02
C TRP A 374 -19.18 -12.82 -18.46
N ILE A 375 -18.61 -11.90 -17.67
CA ILE A 375 -18.58 -10.46 -17.94
C ILE A 375 -17.12 -10.01 -17.88
N SER A 376 -16.70 -9.26 -18.89
CA SER A 376 -15.36 -8.67 -18.91
C SER A 376 -15.17 -7.71 -17.73
N ARG A 377 -13.95 -7.65 -17.19
CA ARG A 377 -13.59 -6.74 -16.10
C ARG A 377 -13.91 -5.27 -16.39
N PHE A 378 -13.92 -4.89 -17.67
CA PHE A 378 -14.27 -3.53 -18.11
C PHE A 378 -15.78 -3.22 -18.10
N LYS A 379 -16.62 -4.24 -17.93
CA LYS A 379 -18.08 -4.16 -17.90
C LYS A 379 -18.68 -4.68 -16.59
N LEU A 380 -17.86 -4.84 -15.54
CA LEU A 380 -18.32 -5.28 -14.23
C LEU A 380 -19.02 -4.16 -13.44
N TRP A 381 -18.58 -2.93 -13.65
CA TRP A 381 -19.28 -1.77 -13.12
C TRP A 381 -20.56 -1.58 -13.95
N PRO A 382 -21.74 -1.51 -13.31
CA PRO A 382 -23.04 -1.47 -13.98
C PRO A 382 -23.25 -0.20 -14.80
#